data_AF-A0AA90Q8R1-F1
#
_entry.id   AF-A0AA90Q8R1-F1
#
_cell.length_a   1.000
_cell.length_b   1.000
_cell.length_c   1.000
_cell.angle_alpha   90.00
_cell.angle_beta   90.00
_cell.angle_gamma   90.00
#
_symmetry.space_group_name_H-M   'P 1'
#
loop_
_entity.id
_entity.type
_entity.pdbx_description
1 polymer ?
#
loop_
_entity_poly.entity_id
_entity_poly.type
_entity_poly.pdbx_seq_one_letter_code
_entity_poly.pdbx_strand_id
1 'polypeptide(L)'
;MTNAIEFPKHFLWGASTSAYQIEGSPLADGAGPSIWQRFAHSPGNIRDGDTGDVACDHYRRCAQDVALMREIGLQAYRFSISWSRVMPSGRGAVNPIGIGFYDELVDRLLAQGIKPMVTLFHWDLPEALDNQGGWLNRDIAGWFADYARVMFDRLDDRVTSWATLNEPWVVSDGGYLNGTLAPGHHNRFEAPIAAHNLMRAHGAAVKVYREMGKHEIGLVVNLEPKYPASDSAADQEAAARGHAYMNGQFLDPVFFGRYPEKMKEVYGDAWPAWPAEDFDLIRQRLDFIGVNYYTRSVTRDEATAYPLRAVTVRQPLATYTETGWEVYAKGLSDTLEWVAARYGNPPLYITENGAAFFDPPVAEGGRVHDPLRVDYYQKHLRAIHEVIQKGVDVRGYCAWSLLDNLEWAHGFSKRFGIVHVNFATQERTLKDSAYFYREVIATNGAVLDGVPARPSAWSGAAMWRE
;
A
#
# COMPACT_ATOMS: atom_id res chain seq x y z
N MET A 1 -33.21 -11.48 13.95
CA MET A 1 -31.92 -11.98 14.43
C MET A 1 -30.86 -11.26 13.62
N THR A 2 -30.19 -10.26 14.20
CA THR A 2 -29.05 -9.64 13.53
C THR A 2 -27.96 -10.69 13.49
N ASN A 3 -27.59 -11.18 12.30
CA ASN A 3 -26.51 -12.13 12.15
C ASN A 3 -25.24 -11.50 12.71
N ALA A 4 -24.53 -12.26 13.56
CA ALA A 4 -23.25 -11.82 14.08
C ALA A 4 -22.25 -11.65 12.93
N ILE A 5 -21.45 -10.59 12.95
CA ILE A 5 -20.32 -10.36 12.02
C ILE A 5 -19.22 -11.33 12.40
N GLU A 6 -19.02 -12.35 11.58
CA GLU A 6 -17.91 -13.29 11.72
C GLU A 6 -17.23 -13.43 10.36
N PHE A 7 -15.92 -13.20 10.34
CA PHE A 7 -15.12 -13.38 9.12
C PHE A 7 -14.89 -14.86 8.84
N PRO A 8 -14.57 -15.26 7.59
CA PRO A 8 -14.24 -16.64 7.28
C PRO A 8 -13.21 -17.23 8.26
N LYS A 9 -13.35 -18.50 8.63
CA LYS A 9 -12.51 -19.19 9.64
C LYS A 9 -11.00 -19.05 9.40
N HIS A 10 -10.59 -18.89 8.15
CA HIS A 10 -9.19 -18.77 7.73
C HIS A 10 -8.84 -17.38 7.21
N PHE A 11 -9.65 -16.37 7.54
CA PHE A 11 -9.37 -14.98 7.23
C PHE A 11 -8.11 -14.52 7.97
N LEU A 12 -7.16 -13.97 7.23
CA LEU A 12 -5.85 -13.61 7.75
C LEU A 12 -5.85 -12.16 8.25
N TRP A 13 -5.53 -11.97 9.53
CA TRP A 13 -5.42 -10.64 10.14
C TRP A 13 -3.96 -10.22 10.31
N GLY A 14 -3.60 -9.07 9.74
CA GLY A 14 -2.22 -8.57 9.82
C GLY A 14 -2.10 -7.06 9.91
N ALA A 15 -0.87 -6.59 9.89
CA ALA A 15 -0.50 -5.19 9.71
C ALA A 15 0.63 -5.09 8.68
N SER A 16 0.82 -3.90 8.14
CA SER A 16 1.73 -3.66 7.03
C SER A 16 2.68 -2.49 7.26
N THR A 17 3.87 -2.57 6.65
CA THR A 17 4.92 -1.52 6.63
C THR A 17 5.72 -1.61 5.33
N SER A 18 6.60 -0.63 5.10
CA SER A 18 7.60 -0.66 4.02
C SER A 18 9.00 -0.32 4.56
N ALA A 19 10.02 -0.86 3.90
CA ALA A 19 11.42 -0.80 4.33
C ALA A 19 11.89 0.63 4.60
N TYR A 20 11.86 1.51 3.58
CA TYR A 20 12.37 2.88 3.72
C TYR A 20 11.61 3.70 4.75
N GLN A 21 10.32 3.42 4.97
CA GLN A 21 9.50 4.16 5.91
C GLN A 21 9.78 3.82 7.37
N ILE A 22 10.30 2.61 7.69
CA ILE A 22 10.48 2.16 9.08
C ILE A 22 11.91 1.76 9.45
N GLU A 23 12.70 1.23 8.51
CA GLU A 23 13.95 0.54 8.85
C GLU A 23 14.97 1.46 9.50
N GLY A 24 15.19 2.64 8.92
CA GLY A 24 16.41 3.40 9.20
C GLY A 24 17.66 2.65 8.74
N SER A 25 18.82 3.19 9.10
CA SER A 25 20.12 2.56 8.76
C SER A 25 20.28 2.23 7.26
N PRO A 26 20.01 3.18 6.34
CA PRO A 26 19.90 2.90 4.90
C PRO A 26 21.21 2.45 4.26
N LEU A 27 22.36 2.76 4.88
CA LEU A 27 23.71 2.44 4.39
C LEU A 27 24.46 1.46 5.31
N ALA A 28 23.79 0.90 6.31
CA ALA A 28 24.42 -0.06 7.21
C ALA A 28 24.76 -1.36 6.50
N ASP A 29 25.79 -2.06 6.99
CA ASP A 29 26.14 -3.42 6.59
C ASP A 29 26.35 -3.61 5.08
N GLY A 30 26.87 -2.58 4.41
CA GLY A 30 27.17 -2.62 2.98
C GLY A 30 25.98 -2.37 2.06
N ALA A 31 24.83 -1.94 2.59
CA ALA A 31 23.69 -1.49 1.79
C ALA A 31 24.06 -0.30 0.88
N GLY A 32 23.55 -0.30 -0.35
CA GLY A 32 23.68 0.81 -1.28
C GLY A 32 22.58 1.86 -1.09
N PRO A 33 22.79 3.10 -1.56
CA PRO A 33 21.74 4.11 -1.54
C PRO A 33 20.59 3.72 -2.49
N SER A 34 19.36 4.06 -2.10
CA SER A 34 18.18 4.00 -2.96
C SER A 34 17.86 5.37 -3.54
N ILE A 35 16.94 5.43 -4.52
CA ILE A 35 16.41 6.69 -5.05
C ILE A 35 15.78 7.56 -3.95
N TRP A 36 15.20 6.94 -2.92
CA TRP A 36 14.63 7.64 -1.78
C TRP A 36 15.70 8.25 -0.87
N GLN A 37 16.84 7.58 -0.70
CA GLN A 37 17.98 8.16 0.02
C GLN A 37 18.44 9.47 -0.64
N ARG A 38 18.58 9.47 -1.97
CA ARG A 38 18.96 10.68 -2.71
C ARG A 38 17.86 11.74 -2.70
N PHE A 39 16.60 11.33 -2.91
CA PHE A 39 15.46 12.24 -2.98
C PHE A 39 15.20 12.95 -1.66
N ALA A 40 15.25 12.23 -0.53
CA ALA A 40 15.02 12.80 0.80
C ALA A 40 16.10 13.79 1.23
N HIS A 41 17.35 13.57 0.79
CA HIS A 41 18.47 14.47 1.05
C HIS A 41 18.56 15.65 0.07
N SER A 42 17.62 15.78 -0.86
CA SER A 42 17.53 16.92 -1.77
C SER A 42 16.62 18.01 -1.18
N PRO A 43 17.10 19.25 -0.99
CA PRO A 43 16.33 20.30 -0.32
C PRO A 43 14.97 20.58 -0.96
N GLY A 44 13.92 20.63 -0.14
CA GLY A 44 12.56 20.98 -0.57
C GLY A 44 11.70 19.81 -1.04
N ASN A 45 12.28 18.61 -1.21
CA ASN A 45 11.53 17.43 -1.67
C ASN A 45 10.67 16.79 -0.58
N ILE A 46 11.13 16.81 0.67
CA ILE A 46 10.39 16.29 1.81
C ILE A 46 10.03 17.43 2.75
N ARG A 47 8.80 17.39 3.26
CA ARG A 47 8.33 18.29 4.29
C ARG A 47 9.32 18.31 5.47
N ASP A 48 9.62 19.52 5.96
CA ASP A 48 10.49 19.77 7.12
C ASP A 48 11.93 19.22 6.99
N GLY A 49 12.32 18.71 5.82
CA GLY A 49 13.63 18.09 5.59
C GLY A 49 13.78 16.70 6.21
N ASP A 50 12.66 16.03 6.54
CA ASP A 50 12.69 14.69 7.12
C ASP A 50 13.32 13.66 6.18
N THR A 51 14.02 12.67 6.75
CA THR A 51 14.67 11.58 6.00
C THR A 51 14.36 10.21 6.61
N GLY A 52 14.56 9.17 5.80
CA GLY A 52 14.49 7.77 6.24
C GLY A 52 15.76 7.28 6.96
N ASP A 53 16.70 8.16 7.35
CA ASP A 53 17.99 7.73 7.90
C ASP A 53 17.84 7.00 9.25
N VAL A 54 16.89 7.46 10.06
CA VAL A 54 16.52 6.86 11.34
C VAL A 54 15.14 6.22 11.25
N ALA A 55 14.14 6.96 10.77
CA ALA A 55 12.74 6.51 10.74
C ALA A 55 12.27 5.95 12.10
N CYS A 56 11.79 4.71 12.12
CA CYS A 56 11.43 3.99 13.35
C CYS A 56 12.62 3.21 13.94
N ASP A 57 13.81 3.25 13.34
CA ASP A 57 15.00 2.47 13.72
C ASP A 57 14.68 0.96 13.79
N HIS A 58 13.72 0.50 12.97
CA HIS A 58 13.23 -0.88 12.96
C HIS A 58 14.34 -1.88 12.63
N TYR A 59 15.33 -1.50 11.82
CA TYR A 59 16.49 -2.33 11.51
C TYR A 59 17.20 -2.82 12.78
N ARG A 60 17.27 -1.97 13.81
CA ARG A 60 17.89 -2.30 15.11
C ARG A 60 16.89 -2.76 16.16
N ARG A 61 15.61 -2.42 15.99
CA ARG A 61 14.53 -2.62 16.98
C ARG A 61 13.52 -3.68 16.60
N CYS A 62 13.76 -4.41 15.52
CA CYS A 62 12.88 -5.43 14.97
C CYS A 62 12.34 -6.40 16.02
N ALA A 63 13.17 -6.85 16.97
CA ALA A 63 12.75 -7.75 18.04
C ALA A 63 11.65 -7.14 18.95
N GLN A 64 11.74 -5.84 19.25
CA GLN A 64 10.71 -5.11 20.01
C GLN A 64 9.42 -5.01 19.20
N ASP A 65 9.54 -4.68 17.91
CA ASP A 65 8.37 -4.50 17.05
C ASP A 65 7.63 -5.82 16.81
N VAL A 66 8.35 -6.95 16.64
CA VAL A 66 7.75 -8.30 16.56
C VAL A 66 7.03 -8.69 17.87
N ALA A 67 7.56 -8.28 19.04
CA ALA A 67 6.87 -8.51 20.31
C ALA A 67 5.54 -7.76 20.37
N LEU A 68 5.47 -6.53 19.85
CA LEU A 68 4.22 -5.76 19.75
C LEU A 68 3.22 -6.42 18.79
N MET A 69 3.69 -6.97 17.66
CA MET A 69 2.82 -7.71 16.74
C MET A 69 2.13 -8.89 17.44
N ARG A 70 2.87 -9.63 18.26
CA ARG A 70 2.33 -10.71 19.09
C ARG A 70 1.33 -10.18 20.13
N GLU A 71 1.64 -9.08 20.80
CA GLU A 71 0.74 -8.45 21.79
C GLU A 71 -0.61 -8.02 21.18
N ILE A 72 -0.59 -7.51 19.95
CA ILE A 72 -1.79 -7.16 19.17
C ILE A 72 -2.50 -8.42 18.68
N GLY A 73 -1.83 -9.56 18.61
CA GLY A 73 -2.38 -10.84 18.12
C GLY A 73 -2.33 -10.99 16.61
N LEU A 74 -1.42 -10.28 15.92
CA LEU A 74 -1.30 -10.37 14.47
C LEU A 74 -1.00 -11.81 14.02
N GLN A 75 -1.70 -12.25 12.97
CA GLN A 75 -1.50 -13.56 12.35
C GLN A 75 -0.57 -13.46 11.13
N ALA A 76 -0.43 -12.26 10.56
CA ALA A 76 0.49 -11.96 9.49
C ALA A 76 1.14 -10.59 9.65
N TYR A 77 2.36 -10.46 9.13
CA TYR A 77 3.04 -9.19 8.99
C TYR A 77 3.48 -9.02 7.54
N ARG A 78 2.94 -7.98 6.90
CA ARG A 78 3.35 -7.60 5.56
C ARG A 78 4.48 -6.57 5.63
N PHE A 79 5.62 -6.88 5.04
CA PHE A 79 6.75 -5.96 4.97
C PHE A 79 7.39 -6.00 3.59
N SER A 80 8.16 -4.97 3.24
CA SER A 80 8.97 -4.97 2.02
C SER A 80 10.44 -5.24 2.31
N ILE A 81 11.13 -5.76 1.29
CA ILE A 81 12.58 -5.91 1.30
C ILE A 81 13.19 -4.72 0.58
N SER A 82 14.25 -4.14 1.15
CA SER A 82 15.02 -3.11 0.49
C SER A 82 15.96 -3.71 -0.54
N TRP A 83 15.69 -3.47 -1.82
CA TRP A 83 16.51 -3.99 -2.92
C TRP A 83 17.96 -3.49 -2.79
N SER A 84 18.18 -2.23 -2.41
CA SER A 84 19.54 -1.68 -2.28
C SER A 84 20.32 -2.27 -1.10
N ARG A 85 19.64 -2.87 -0.11
CA ARG A 85 20.29 -3.66 0.95
C ARG A 85 20.74 -5.03 0.45
N VAL A 86 19.93 -5.69 -0.38
CA VAL A 86 20.18 -7.04 -0.92
C VAL A 86 21.21 -7.03 -2.04
N MET A 87 21.09 -6.10 -2.99
CA MET A 87 22.01 -5.89 -4.09
C MET A 87 22.40 -4.40 -4.12
N PRO A 88 23.52 -4.00 -3.49
CA PRO A 88 23.90 -2.60 -3.38
C PRO A 88 24.06 -1.84 -4.70
N SER A 89 24.53 -2.53 -5.75
CA SER A 89 24.59 -1.97 -7.11
C SER A 89 23.31 -2.25 -7.95
N GLY A 90 22.28 -2.79 -7.30
CA GLY A 90 21.00 -3.24 -7.84
C GLY A 90 21.04 -4.53 -8.65
N ARG A 91 22.23 -5.00 -9.01
CA ARG A 91 22.46 -6.23 -9.78
C ARG A 91 23.83 -6.82 -9.44
N GLY A 92 24.06 -8.07 -9.85
CA GLY A 92 25.34 -8.74 -9.62
C GLY A 92 25.54 -9.16 -8.17
N ALA A 93 26.54 -8.60 -7.49
CA ALA A 93 26.94 -9.04 -6.16
C ALA A 93 25.83 -8.88 -5.13
N VAL A 94 25.53 -9.98 -4.43
CA VAL A 94 24.59 -10.04 -3.31
C VAL A 94 25.30 -9.67 -2.02
N ASN A 95 24.63 -8.89 -1.17
CA ASN A 95 25.09 -8.58 0.18
C ASN A 95 24.51 -9.59 1.19
N PRO A 96 25.29 -10.57 1.67
CA PRO A 96 24.79 -11.59 2.58
C PRO A 96 24.40 -11.03 3.95
N ILE A 97 25.06 -9.95 4.42
CA ILE A 97 24.72 -9.33 5.72
C ILE A 97 23.38 -8.60 5.59
N GLY A 98 23.18 -7.87 4.50
CA GLY A 98 21.92 -7.19 4.21
C GLY A 98 20.72 -8.13 4.10
N ILE A 99 20.90 -9.28 3.43
CA ILE A 99 19.89 -10.36 3.41
C ILE A 99 19.64 -10.93 4.81
N GLY A 100 20.68 -11.04 5.63
CA GLY A 100 20.63 -11.63 6.98
C GLY A 100 19.57 -10.97 7.88
N PHE A 101 19.36 -9.66 7.75
CA PHE A 101 18.29 -8.96 8.47
C PHE A 101 16.89 -9.53 8.14
N TYR A 102 16.57 -9.71 6.86
CA TYR A 102 15.26 -10.22 6.46
C TYR A 102 15.08 -11.71 6.80
N ASP A 103 16.16 -12.49 6.69
CA ASP A 103 16.17 -13.89 7.12
C ASP A 103 15.84 -14.01 8.61
N GLU A 104 16.50 -13.21 9.45
CA GLU A 104 16.28 -13.19 10.89
C GLU A 104 14.89 -12.64 11.24
N LEU A 105 14.39 -11.62 10.54
CA LEU A 105 13.03 -11.13 10.69
C LEU A 105 12.00 -12.24 10.41
N VAL A 106 12.17 -13.00 9.31
CA VAL A 106 11.29 -14.13 8.98
C VAL A 106 11.29 -15.17 10.11
N ASP A 107 12.46 -15.54 10.63
CA ASP A 107 12.55 -16.48 11.76
C ASP A 107 11.87 -15.95 13.02
N ARG A 108 12.07 -14.67 13.34
CA ARG A 108 11.43 -14.02 14.50
C ARG A 108 9.91 -14.02 14.39
N LEU A 109 9.36 -13.72 13.21
CA LEU A 109 7.92 -13.75 12.95
C LEU A 109 7.35 -15.16 13.15
N LEU A 110 7.97 -16.16 12.50
CA LEU A 110 7.53 -17.55 12.57
C LEU A 110 7.62 -18.11 13.99
N ALA A 111 8.65 -17.73 14.77
CA ALA A 111 8.77 -18.08 16.18
C ALA A 111 7.64 -17.52 17.06
N GLN A 112 6.95 -16.47 16.61
CA GLN A 112 5.75 -15.94 17.26
C GLN A 112 4.44 -16.42 16.59
N GLY A 113 4.52 -17.33 15.62
CA GLY A 113 3.35 -17.82 14.87
C GLY A 113 2.78 -16.80 13.88
N ILE A 114 3.56 -15.80 13.49
CA ILE A 114 3.16 -14.73 12.58
C ILE A 114 3.65 -15.07 11.17
N LYS A 115 2.74 -15.11 10.20
CA LYS A 115 3.07 -15.42 8.81
C LYS A 115 3.74 -14.21 8.13
N PRO A 116 4.93 -14.37 7.53
CA PRO A 116 5.53 -13.32 6.71
C PRO A 116 4.80 -13.19 5.36
N MET A 117 4.37 -11.97 5.03
CA MET A 117 3.88 -11.60 3.70
C MET A 117 4.87 -10.60 3.09
N VAL A 118 5.62 -11.00 2.08
CA VAL A 118 6.79 -10.24 1.63
C VAL A 118 6.50 -9.47 0.35
N THR A 119 6.84 -8.18 0.32
CA THR A 119 6.80 -7.34 -0.88
C THR A 119 8.22 -7.13 -1.41
N LEU A 120 8.48 -7.51 -2.67
CA LEU A 120 9.80 -7.37 -3.28
C LEU A 120 10.18 -5.92 -3.57
N PHE A 121 9.23 -5.12 -4.06
CA PHE A 121 9.46 -3.71 -4.38
C PHE A 121 8.42 -2.80 -3.75
N HIS A 122 8.88 -1.93 -2.86
CA HIS A 122 8.10 -0.84 -2.28
C HIS A 122 8.88 0.48 -2.43
N TRP A 123 9.12 0.83 -3.70
CA TRP A 123 9.55 2.15 -4.19
C TRP A 123 11.03 2.52 -3.99
N ASP A 124 11.79 1.73 -3.25
CA ASP A 124 13.20 2.00 -2.91
C ASP A 124 14.20 1.40 -3.92
N LEU A 125 14.05 1.79 -5.19
CA LEU A 125 14.94 1.36 -6.27
C LEU A 125 16.40 1.72 -5.93
N PRO A 126 17.39 0.82 -6.11
CA PRO A 126 18.80 1.14 -5.93
C PRO A 126 19.22 2.29 -6.85
N GLU A 127 19.92 3.28 -6.29
CA GLU A 127 20.36 4.47 -7.03
C GLU A 127 21.21 4.09 -8.26
N ALA A 128 22.00 3.02 -8.14
CA ALA A 128 22.84 2.50 -9.22
C ALA A 128 22.05 2.02 -10.46
N LEU A 129 20.79 1.60 -10.29
CA LEU A 129 19.91 1.25 -11.42
C LEU A 129 19.25 2.49 -12.00
N ASP A 130 18.89 3.45 -11.15
CA ASP A 130 18.33 4.71 -11.59
C ASP A 130 19.33 5.54 -12.42
N ASN A 131 20.62 5.49 -12.06
CA ASN A 131 21.71 6.06 -12.86
C ASN A 131 21.90 5.37 -14.22
N GLN A 132 21.22 4.24 -14.46
CA GLN A 132 21.15 3.54 -15.75
C GLN A 132 19.75 3.68 -16.41
N GLY A 133 18.94 4.64 -15.96
CA GLY A 133 17.61 4.94 -16.48
C GLY A 133 16.46 4.39 -15.64
N GLY A 134 16.72 3.60 -14.59
CA GLY A 134 15.70 3.10 -13.67
C GLY A 134 14.54 2.42 -14.37
N TRP A 135 13.30 2.82 -14.06
CA TRP A 135 12.10 2.27 -14.69
C TRP A 135 11.93 2.66 -16.16
N LEU A 136 12.73 3.57 -16.70
CA LEU A 136 12.74 3.88 -18.13
C LEU A 136 13.59 2.89 -18.93
N ASN A 137 14.52 2.21 -18.26
CA ASN A 137 15.36 1.21 -18.91
C ASN A 137 14.61 -0.12 -19.03
N ARG A 138 14.48 -0.64 -20.26
CA ARG A 138 13.81 -1.90 -20.56
C ARG A 138 14.44 -3.11 -19.87
N ASP A 139 15.73 -3.06 -19.57
CA ASP A 139 16.47 -4.15 -18.91
C ASP A 139 16.07 -4.32 -17.44
N ILE A 140 15.40 -3.33 -16.81
CA ILE A 140 15.00 -3.40 -15.41
C ILE A 140 14.11 -4.60 -15.09
N ALA A 141 13.33 -5.09 -16.06
CA ALA A 141 12.54 -6.30 -15.88
C ALA A 141 13.42 -7.53 -15.61
N GLY A 142 14.57 -7.63 -16.29
CA GLY A 142 15.56 -8.67 -16.04
C GLY A 142 16.28 -8.48 -14.72
N TRP A 143 16.71 -7.25 -14.39
CA TRP A 143 17.38 -6.96 -13.11
C TRP A 143 16.48 -7.26 -11.91
N PHE A 144 15.20 -6.90 -12.01
CA PHE A 144 14.22 -7.20 -10.97
C PHE A 144 13.98 -8.70 -10.84
N ALA A 145 13.94 -9.44 -11.96
CA ALA A 145 13.81 -10.90 -11.94
C ALA A 145 15.02 -11.59 -11.28
N ASP A 146 16.24 -11.08 -11.51
CA ASP A 146 17.45 -11.59 -10.87
C ASP A 146 17.47 -11.33 -9.35
N TYR A 147 17.04 -10.13 -8.94
CA TYR A 147 16.81 -9.79 -7.53
C TYR A 147 15.74 -10.69 -6.89
N ALA A 148 14.60 -10.85 -7.55
CA ALA A 148 13.51 -11.71 -7.10
C ALA A 148 13.99 -13.16 -6.92
N ARG A 149 14.77 -13.69 -7.88
CA ARG A 149 15.36 -15.04 -7.80
C ARG A 149 16.18 -15.22 -6.51
N VAL A 150 17.02 -14.24 -6.16
CA VAL A 150 17.83 -14.30 -4.94
C VAL A 150 16.96 -14.34 -3.69
N MET A 151 15.89 -13.54 -3.63
CA MET A 151 15.00 -13.53 -2.46
C MET A 151 14.15 -14.81 -2.37
N PHE A 152 13.67 -15.33 -3.49
CA PHE A 152 12.94 -16.60 -3.53
C PHE A 152 13.84 -17.76 -3.09
N ASP A 153 15.06 -17.86 -3.63
CA ASP A 153 16.03 -18.90 -3.23
C ASP A 153 16.29 -18.88 -1.73
N ARG A 154 16.34 -17.68 -1.14
CA ARG A 154 16.72 -17.51 0.26
C ARG A 154 15.60 -17.73 1.26
N LEU A 155 14.37 -17.35 0.92
CA LEU A 155 13.27 -17.20 1.89
C LEU A 155 12.00 -17.99 1.52
N ASP A 156 11.85 -18.52 0.30
CA ASP A 156 10.62 -19.23 -0.11
C ASP A 156 10.42 -20.57 0.62
N ASP A 157 11.43 -21.05 1.36
CA ASP A 157 11.28 -22.18 2.28
C ASP A 157 10.35 -21.88 3.48
N ARG A 158 10.15 -20.59 3.80
CA ARG A 158 9.43 -20.08 4.97
C ARG A 158 8.38 -19.02 4.65
N VAL A 159 8.58 -18.26 3.58
CA VAL A 159 7.65 -17.22 3.12
C VAL A 159 6.63 -17.81 2.17
N THR A 160 5.36 -17.79 2.57
CA THR A 160 4.27 -18.41 1.79
C THR A 160 3.47 -17.43 0.94
N SER A 161 3.76 -16.13 1.00
CA SER A 161 3.01 -15.09 0.28
C SER A 161 3.95 -14.00 -0.21
N TRP A 162 4.08 -13.88 -1.52
CA TRP A 162 4.93 -12.90 -2.19
C TRP A 162 4.11 -11.88 -2.97
N ALA A 163 4.37 -10.60 -2.74
CA ALA A 163 3.94 -9.51 -3.59
C ALA A 163 5.15 -9.03 -4.39
N THR A 164 4.99 -8.92 -5.70
CA THR A 164 6.03 -8.41 -6.60
C THR A 164 6.22 -6.91 -6.42
N LEU A 165 5.23 -6.12 -6.81
CA LEU A 165 5.23 -4.66 -6.72
C LEU A 165 4.16 -4.19 -5.74
N ASN A 166 4.46 -3.11 -5.02
CA ASN A 166 3.47 -2.28 -4.34
C ASN A 166 3.13 -1.06 -5.20
N GLU A 167 1.84 -0.87 -5.50
CA GLU A 167 1.28 0.37 -6.03
C GLU A 167 2.04 0.92 -7.25
N PRO A 168 2.10 0.18 -8.37
CA PRO A 168 2.81 0.63 -9.56
C PRO A 168 2.26 1.96 -10.11
N TRP A 169 0.98 2.30 -9.85
CA TRP A 169 0.43 3.61 -10.17
C TRP A 169 1.18 4.72 -9.43
N VAL A 170 1.36 4.61 -8.11
CA VAL A 170 2.04 5.65 -7.31
C VAL A 170 3.47 5.86 -7.78
N VAL A 171 4.18 4.78 -8.13
CA VAL A 171 5.55 4.86 -8.67
C VAL A 171 5.56 5.63 -9.98
N SER A 172 4.67 5.30 -10.92
CA SER A 172 4.65 5.95 -12.25
C SER A 172 4.08 7.38 -12.21
N ASP A 173 3.04 7.64 -11.43
CA ASP A 173 2.38 8.94 -11.32
C ASP A 173 3.22 9.90 -10.46
N GLY A 174 3.52 9.53 -9.21
CA GLY A 174 4.28 10.39 -8.31
C GLY A 174 5.76 10.48 -8.69
N GLY A 175 6.36 9.38 -9.15
CA GLY A 175 7.79 9.31 -9.45
C GLY A 175 8.19 9.86 -10.82
N TYR A 176 7.31 9.75 -11.83
CA TYR A 176 7.63 10.10 -13.23
C TYR A 176 6.71 11.11 -13.90
N LEU A 177 5.43 11.17 -13.53
CA LEU A 177 4.51 12.15 -14.11
C LEU A 177 4.55 13.49 -13.37
N ASN A 178 4.36 13.45 -12.06
CA ASN A 178 4.16 14.63 -11.22
C ASN A 178 5.44 15.04 -10.48
N GLY A 179 6.38 14.13 -10.27
CA GLY A 179 7.67 14.39 -9.60
C GLY A 179 7.54 14.67 -8.11
N THR A 180 6.43 14.28 -7.48
CA THR A 180 6.17 14.46 -6.05
C THR A 180 6.79 13.38 -5.19
N LEU A 181 7.25 12.28 -5.79
CA LEU A 181 7.93 11.15 -5.14
C LEU A 181 9.23 10.84 -5.89
N ALA A 182 10.13 10.07 -5.27
CA ALA A 182 11.35 9.62 -5.93
C ALA A 182 11.04 8.81 -7.21
N PRO A 183 11.79 8.97 -8.32
CA PRO A 183 13.02 9.77 -8.46
C PRO A 183 12.79 11.28 -8.74
N GLY A 184 11.55 11.78 -8.74
CA GLY A 184 11.23 13.20 -8.85
C GLY A 184 11.16 13.71 -10.29
N HIS A 185 10.88 12.83 -11.25
CA HIS A 185 10.75 13.22 -12.65
C HIS A 185 9.35 13.81 -12.90
N HIS A 186 9.27 14.84 -13.75
CA HIS A 186 8.03 15.50 -14.14
C HIS A 186 7.90 15.46 -15.67
N ASN A 187 7.64 14.27 -16.22
CA ASN A 187 7.65 14.05 -17.66
C ASN A 187 6.55 13.08 -18.13
N ARG A 188 5.62 13.61 -18.91
CA ARG A 188 4.49 12.86 -19.47
C ARG A 188 4.85 11.73 -20.42
N PHE A 189 6.02 11.76 -21.06
CA PHE A 189 6.51 10.70 -21.94
C PHE A 189 7.19 9.56 -21.17
N GLU A 190 7.71 9.85 -19.98
CA GLU A 190 8.39 8.87 -19.14
C GLU A 190 7.41 8.02 -18.33
N ALA A 191 6.36 8.63 -17.79
CA ALA A 191 5.34 7.96 -17.00
C ALA A 191 4.76 6.67 -17.64
N PRO A 192 4.32 6.65 -18.92
CA PRO A 192 3.82 5.42 -19.54
C PRO A 192 4.93 4.37 -19.76
N ILE A 193 6.19 4.77 -19.96
CA ILE A 193 7.34 3.86 -20.07
C ILE A 193 7.64 3.21 -18.72
N ALA A 194 7.71 4.00 -17.65
CA ALA A 194 7.91 3.51 -16.30
C ALA A 194 6.79 2.55 -15.90
N ALA A 195 5.52 2.92 -16.14
CA ALA A 195 4.36 2.07 -15.87
C ALA A 195 4.46 0.73 -16.63
N HIS A 196 4.88 0.74 -17.89
CA HIS A 196 5.01 -0.49 -18.68
C HIS A 196 6.15 -1.39 -18.20
N ASN A 197 7.32 -0.82 -17.91
CA ASN A 197 8.46 -1.60 -17.43
C ASN A 197 8.26 -2.14 -16.01
N LEU A 198 7.54 -1.43 -15.14
CA LEU A 198 7.04 -1.98 -13.87
C LEU A 198 6.25 -3.26 -14.13
N MET A 199 5.25 -3.21 -15.02
CA MET A 199 4.45 -4.40 -15.32
C MET A 199 5.26 -5.54 -15.95
N ARG A 200 6.22 -5.23 -16.82
CA ARG A 200 7.15 -6.24 -17.36
C ARG A 200 8.01 -6.86 -16.25
N ALA A 201 8.48 -6.06 -15.29
CA ALA A 201 9.23 -6.55 -14.14
C ALA A 201 8.39 -7.44 -13.23
N HIS A 202 7.14 -7.05 -12.96
CA HIS A 202 6.16 -7.91 -12.30
C HIS A 202 6.05 -9.27 -13.00
N GLY A 203 5.77 -9.28 -14.31
CA GLY A 203 5.65 -10.51 -15.10
C GLY A 203 6.93 -11.36 -15.10
N ALA A 204 8.10 -10.72 -15.17
CA ALA A 204 9.40 -11.40 -15.11
C ALA A 204 9.66 -12.06 -13.75
N ALA A 205 9.33 -11.38 -12.64
CA ALA A 205 9.45 -11.96 -11.30
C ALA A 205 8.47 -13.13 -11.09
N VAL A 206 7.22 -13.00 -11.56
CA VAL A 206 6.24 -14.11 -11.51
C VAL A 206 6.74 -15.29 -12.34
N LYS A 207 7.28 -15.05 -13.54
CA LYS A 207 7.84 -16.11 -14.39
C LYS A 207 8.94 -16.89 -13.67
N VAL A 208 9.90 -16.18 -13.06
CA VAL A 208 10.93 -16.81 -12.23
C VAL A 208 10.31 -17.59 -11.08
N TYR A 209 9.31 -17.03 -10.39
CA TYR A 209 8.64 -17.71 -9.29
C TYR A 209 7.94 -19.01 -9.74
N ARG A 210 7.36 -19.07 -10.94
CA ARG A 210 6.78 -20.32 -11.48
C ARG A 210 7.82 -21.39 -11.79
N GLU A 211 9.09 -21.03 -11.96
CA GLU A 211 10.18 -21.97 -12.21
C GLU A 211 10.74 -22.59 -10.91
N MET A 212 10.62 -21.90 -9.76
CA MET A 212 11.31 -22.32 -8.52
C MET A 212 10.50 -22.21 -7.22
N GLY A 213 9.49 -21.34 -7.17
CA GLY A 213 8.69 -21.04 -5.99
C GLY A 213 7.65 -22.11 -5.70
N LYS A 214 7.23 -22.20 -4.44
CA LYS A 214 6.36 -23.27 -3.93
C LYS A 214 5.01 -22.77 -3.40
N HIS A 215 4.84 -21.45 -3.30
CA HIS A 215 3.72 -20.83 -2.61
C HIS A 215 2.98 -19.82 -3.49
N GLU A 216 2.41 -18.78 -2.89
CA GLU A 216 1.56 -17.82 -3.58
C GLU A 216 2.35 -16.57 -3.99
N ILE A 217 2.12 -16.09 -5.21
CA ILE A 217 2.65 -14.81 -5.69
C ILE A 217 1.55 -13.95 -6.32
N GLY A 218 1.60 -12.65 -6.05
CA GLY A 218 0.62 -11.68 -6.51
C GLY A 218 1.19 -10.31 -6.84
N LEU A 219 0.27 -9.43 -7.24
CA LEU A 219 0.50 -8.00 -7.47
C LEU A 219 -0.30 -7.21 -6.43
N VAL A 220 0.28 -6.15 -5.89
CA VAL A 220 -0.43 -5.21 -5.01
C VAL A 220 -0.69 -3.91 -5.77
N VAL A 221 -1.96 -3.50 -5.84
CA VAL A 221 -2.38 -2.25 -6.51
C VAL A 221 -3.17 -1.38 -5.55
N ASN A 222 -2.96 -0.06 -5.65
CA ASN A 222 -3.85 0.92 -5.05
C ASN A 222 -5.04 1.19 -5.96
N LEU A 223 -6.24 1.13 -5.39
CA LEU A 223 -7.47 1.38 -6.12
C LEU A 223 -8.26 2.50 -5.45
N GLU A 224 -8.61 3.52 -6.23
CA GLU A 224 -9.45 4.63 -5.78
C GLU A 224 -10.64 4.73 -6.75
N PRO A 225 -11.85 4.28 -6.34
CA PRO A 225 -13.03 4.29 -7.19
C PRO A 225 -13.40 5.74 -7.55
N LYS A 226 -13.75 5.96 -8.81
CA LYS A 226 -14.14 7.26 -9.35
C LYS A 226 -15.66 7.34 -9.47
N TYR A 227 -16.26 8.31 -8.81
CA TYR A 227 -17.68 8.64 -8.93
C TYR A 227 -17.82 9.93 -9.73
N PRO A 228 -18.72 10.04 -10.71
CA PRO A 228 -18.93 11.30 -11.41
C PRO A 228 -19.56 12.35 -10.46
N ALA A 229 -19.16 13.61 -10.61
CA ALA A 229 -19.68 14.73 -9.80
C ALA A 229 -21.13 15.11 -10.16
N SER A 230 -21.60 14.73 -11.34
CA SER A 230 -22.98 14.90 -11.79
C SER A 230 -23.35 13.82 -12.82
N ASP A 231 -24.61 13.78 -13.23
CA ASP A 231 -25.09 12.89 -14.31
C ASP A 231 -24.72 13.38 -15.72
N SER A 232 -23.92 14.46 -15.85
CA SER A 232 -23.47 14.95 -17.15
C SER A 232 -22.54 13.95 -17.83
N ALA A 233 -22.64 13.85 -19.16
CA ALA A 233 -21.77 12.98 -19.95
C ALA A 233 -20.27 13.34 -19.78
N ALA A 234 -19.96 14.62 -19.55
CA ALA A 234 -18.60 15.09 -19.32
C ALA A 234 -18.02 14.52 -18.01
N ASP A 235 -18.77 14.60 -16.89
CA ASP A 235 -18.31 14.08 -15.60
C ASP A 235 -18.23 12.55 -15.58
N GLN A 236 -19.16 11.86 -16.25
CA GLN A 236 -19.09 10.40 -16.42
C GLN A 236 -17.84 9.97 -17.19
N GLU A 237 -17.52 10.70 -18.27
CA GLU A 237 -16.35 10.44 -19.10
C GLU A 237 -15.05 10.77 -18.34
N ALA A 238 -15.02 11.85 -17.57
CA ALA A 238 -13.92 12.19 -16.67
C ALA A 238 -13.68 11.10 -15.60
N ALA A 239 -14.73 10.61 -14.94
CA ALA A 239 -14.63 9.51 -14.00
C ALA A 239 -14.11 8.23 -14.69
N ALA A 240 -14.56 7.95 -15.91
CA ALA A 240 -14.12 6.78 -16.67
C ALA A 240 -12.63 6.86 -17.10
N ARG A 241 -12.12 8.06 -17.45
CA ARG A 241 -10.68 8.30 -17.69
C ARG A 241 -9.87 8.07 -16.41
N GLY A 242 -10.30 8.66 -15.30
CA GLY A 242 -9.63 8.47 -14.01
C GLY A 242 -9.61 7.01 -13.54
N HIS A 243 -10.69 6.26 -13.79
CA HIS A 243 -10.77 4.84 -13.47
C HIS A 243 -9.85 4.00 -14.35
N ALA A 244 -9.80 4.27 -15.66
CA ALA A 244 -8.87 3.60 -16.57
C ALA A 244 -7.42 3.85 -16.18
N TYR A 245 -7.08 5.11 -15.88
CA TYR A 245 -5.73 5.53 -15.49
C TYR A 245 -5.26 4.89 -14.18
N MET A 246 -6.01 5.04 -13.10
CA MET A 246 -5.55 4.62 -11.77
C MET A 246 -5.81 3.13 -11.50
N ASN A 247 -6.98 2.63 -11.89
CA ASN A 247 -7.46 1.31 -11.49
C ASN A 247 -7.27 0.27 -12.61
N GLY A 248 -7.55 0.65 -13.85
CA GLY A 248 -7.50 -0.25 -15.01
C GLY A 248 -6.08 -0.52 -15.54
N GLN A 249 -5.22 0.50 -15.57
CA GLN A 249 -3.92 0.47 -16.24
C GLN A 249 -3.00 -0.67 -15.77
N PHE A 250 -3.13 -1.12 -14.53
CA PHE A 250 -2.26 -2.15 -13.94
C PHE A 250 -2.94 -3.51 -13.78
N LEU A 251 -4.28 -3.56 -13.78
CA LEU A 251 -5.04 -4.82 -13.69
C LEU A 251 -5.41 -5.38 -15.07
N ASP A 252 -5.89 -4.54 -16.00
CA ASP A 252 -6.25 -4.98 -17.36
C ASP A 252 -5.11 -5.72 -18.09
N PRO A 253 -3.82 -5.29 -18.06
CA PRO A 253 -2.77 -6.02 -18.75
C PRO A 253 -2.47 -7.39 -18.09
N VAL A 254 -2.65 -7.52 -16.77
CA VAL A 254 -2.44 -8.78 -16.02
C VAL A 254 -3.54 -9.79 -16.27
N PHE A 255 -4.79 -9.35 -16.45
CA PHE A 255 -5.92 -10.25 -16.64
C PHE A 255 -6.31 -10.44 -18.11
N PHE A 256 -6.16 -9.40 -18.94
CA PHE A 256 -6.61 -9.41 -20.33
C PHE A 256 -5.47 -9.30 -21.35
N GLY A 257 -4.23 -9.03 -20.93
CA GLY A 257 -3.11 -8.90 -21.85
C GLY A 257 -3.18 -7.65 -22.74
N ARG A 258 -3.82 -6.58 -22.24
CA ARG A 258 -3.92 -5.29 -22.94
C ARG A 258 -4.19 -4.16 -21.94
N TYR A 259 -3.80 -2.94 -22.28
CA TYR A 259 -4.18 -1.75 -21.53
C TYR A 259 -5.63 -1.32 -21.82
N PRO A 260 -6.27 -0.54 -20.92
CA PRO A 260 -7.52 0.13 -21.24
C PRO A 260 -7.36 1.05 -22.47
N GLU A 261 -8.32 1.06 -23.39
CA GLU A 261 -8.23 1.90 -24.60
C GLU A 261 -8.12 3.40 -24.27
N LYS A 262 -8.70 3.83 -23.15
CA LYS A 262 -8.65 5.21 -22.65
C LYS A 262 -7.22 5.69 -22.33
N MET A 263 -6.24 4.81 -22.20
CA MET A 263 -4.85 5.24 -21.96
C MET A 263 -4.28 6.09 -23.10
N LYS A 264 -4.73 5.84 -24.34
CA LYS A 264 -4.38 6.68 -25.51
C LYS A 264 -4.93 8.10 -25.36
N GLU A 265 -6.10 8.25 -24.76
CA GLU A 265 -6.73 9.53 -24.49
C GLU A 265 -6.08 10.28 -23.31
N VAL A 266 -5.67 9.54 -22.27
CA VAL A 266 -5.01 10.11 -21.08
C VAL A 266 -3.63 10.66 -21.41
N TYR A 267 -2.81 9.88 -22.13
CA TYR A 267 -1.44 10.29 -22.43
C TYR A 267 -1.29 11.01 -23.78
N GLY A 268 -2.23 10.83 -24.72
CA GLY A 268 -2.17 11.45 -26.03
C GLY A 268 -0.99 10.94 -26.86
N ASP A 269 -0.24 11.87 -27.44
CA ASP A 269 1.00 11.63 -28.19
C ASP A 269 2.13 11.03 -27.34
N ALA A 270 2.02 11.06 -26.02
CA ALA A 270 2.96 10.39 -25.12
C ALA A 270 2.72 8.89 -24.98
N TRP A 271 1.59 8.35 -25.45
CA TRP A 271 1.27 6.92 -25.33
C TRP A 271 2.02 6.08 -26.38
N PRO A 272 2.95 5.19 -25.97
CA PRO A 272 3.70 4.36 -26.91
C PRO A 272 2.89 3.19 -27.46
N ALA A 273 3.35 2.63 -28.57
CA ALA A 273 2.95 1.29 -29.00
C ALA A 273 3.79 0.25 -28.26
N TRP A 274 3.14 -0.79 -27.74
CA TRP A 274 3.80 -1.84 -26.96
C TRP A 274 3.94 -3.12 -27.79
N PRO A 275 5.10 -3.80 -27.72
CA PRO A 275 5.27 -5.13 -28.31
C PRO A 275 4.27 -6.14 -27.73
N ALA A 276 3.77 -7.06 -28.56
CA ALA A 276 2.78 -8.04 -28.13
C ALA A 276 3.34 -9.02 -27.09
N GLU A 277 4.62 -9.40 -27.25
CA GLU A 277 5.34 -10.31 -26.35
C GLU A 277 5.49 -9.77 -24.92
N ASP A 278 5.41 -8.43 -24.74
CA ASP A 278 5.43 -7.86 -23.40
C ASP A 278 4.16 -8.21 -22.63
N PHE A 279 3.01 -8.33 -23.29
CA PHE A 279 1.77 -8.74 -22.63
C PHE A 279 1.74 -10.22 -22.30
N ASP A 280 2.41 -11.08 -23.08
CA ASP A 280 2.60 -12.49 -22.72
C ASP A 280 3.43 -12.63 -21.42
N LEU A 281 4.43 -11.76 -21.26
CA LEU A 281 5.20 -11.66 -20.02
C LEU A 281 4.36 -11.08 -18.88
N ILE A 282 3.63 -9.99 -19.08
CA ILE A 282 2.86 -9.33 -18.01
C ILE A 282 1.73 -10.24 -17.51
N ARG A 283 1.12 -11.04 -18.38
CA ARG A 283 -0.04 -11.89 -18.07
C ARG A 283 0.32 -13.24 -17.46
N GLN A 284 1.49 -13.37 -16.83
CA GLN A 284 1.79 -14.57 -16.05
C GLN A 284 0.69 -14.78 -14.99
N ARG A 285 0.27 -16.03 -14.78
CA ARG A 285 -0.82 -16.36 -13.86
C ARG A 285 -0.44 -15.96 -12.43
N LEU A 286 -1.34 -15.25 -11.74
CA LEU A 286 -1.22 -14.88 -10.33
C LEU A 286 -2.04 -15.81 -9.43
N ASP A 287 -1.65 -15.86 -8.15
CA ASP A 287 -2.38 -16.61 -7.11
C ASP A 287 -3.34 -15.71 -6.32
N PHE A 288 -3.01 -14.42 -6.21
CA PHE A 288 -3.86 -13.42 -5.55
C PHE A 288 -3.62 -12.00 -6.09
N ILE A 289 -4.54 -11.09 -5.77
CA ILE A 289 -4.37 -9.64 -5.91
C ILE A 289 -4.41 -8.99 -4.52
N GLY A 290 -3.40 -8.19 -4.21
CA GLY A 290 -3.43 -7.28 -3.07
C GLY A 290 -4.09 -5.97 -3.46
N VAL A 291 -5.02 -5.49 -2.63
CA VAL A 291 -5.70 -4.22 -2.80
C VAL A 291 -5.30 -3.30 -1.66
N ASN A 292 -4.73 -2.16 -2.02
CA ASN A 292 -4.53 -1.04 -1.12
C ASN A 292 -5.68 -0.04 -1.33
N TYR A 293 -6.41 0.29 -0.28
CA TYR A 293 -7.55 1.19 -0.35
C TYR A 293 -7.55 2.18 0.80
N TYR A 294 -7.83 3.44 0.48
CA TYR A 294 -7.86 4.52 1.46
C TYR A 294 -9.10 5.42 1.33
N THR A 295 -9.51 5.72 0.10
CA THR A 295 -10.53 6.74 -0.22
C THR A 295 -11.16 6.46 -1.59
N ARG A 296 -12.15 7.27 -1.94
CA ARG A 296 -12.65 7.45 -3.30
C ARG A 296 -12.27 8.83 -3.86
N SER A 297 -12.57 9.06 -5.14
CA SER A 297 -12.67 10.40 -5.72
C SER A 297 -14.07 10.64 -6.31
N VAL A 298 -14.61 11.84 -6.08
CA VAL A 298 -15.75 12.37 -6.83
C VAL A 298 -15.20 13.30 -7.90
N THR A 299 -15.35 12.94 -9.16
CA THR A 299 -14.60 13.49 -10.30
C THR A 299 -15.50 14.38 -11.15
N ARG A 300 -15.07 15.62 -11.38
CA ARG A 300 -15.68 16.56 -12.33
C ARG A 300 -14.77 16.75 -13.54
N ASP A 301 -15.36 16.88 -14.72
CA ASP A 301 -14.62 17.25 -15.92
C ASP A 301 -13.99 18.64 -15.76
N GLU A 302 -12.74 18.74 -16.19
CA GLU A 302 -11.98 19.98 -16.18
C GLU A 302 -10.93 19.91 -17.30
N ALA A 303 -11.28 20.45 -18.47
CA ALA A 303 -10.51 20.29 -19.71
C ALA A 303 -9.03 20.71 -19.60
N THR A 304 -8.68 21.56 -18.64
CA THR A 304 -7.31 22.07 -18.46
C THR A 304 -6.44 21.22 -17.52
N ALA A 305 -7.05 20.30 -16.77
CA ALA A 305 -6.34 19.50 -15.76
C ALA A 305 -5.68 18.24 -16.38
N TYR A 306 -4.45 18.37 -16.86
CA TYR A 306 -3.66 17.24 -17.37
C TYR A 306 -3.29 16.23 -16.25
N PRO A 307 -3.26 14.91 -16.50
CA PRO A 307 -3.54 14.22 -17.77
C PRO A 307 -5.02 13.86 -17.95
N LEU A 308 -5.81 13.87 -16.87
CA LEU A 308 -7.14 13.26 -16.86
C LEU A 308 -8.24 14.15 -17.42
N ARG A 309 -7.97 15.44 -17.65
CA ARG A 309 -8.98 16.47 -17.90
C ARG A 309 -10.09 16.41 -16.86
N ALA A 310 -9.69 16.31 -15.59
CA ALA A 310 -10.58 16.05 -14.48
C ALA A 310 -10.00 16.59 -13.17
N VAL A 311 -10.88 16.96 -12.25
CA VAL A 311 -10.51 17.36 -10.88
C VAL A 311 -11.36 16.63 -9.86
N THR A 312 -10.80 16.42 -8.67
CA THR A 312 -11.53 15.87 -7.52
C THR A 312 -12.36 16.97 -6.87
N VAL A 313 -13.66 16.70 -6.68
CA VAL A 313 -14.62 17.54 -5.97
C VAL A 313 -14.68 17.13 -4.51
N ARG A 314 -14.31 18.05 -3.62
CA ARG A 314 -14.40 17.84 -2.18
C ARG A 314 -15.86 17.71 -1.76
N GLN A 315 -16.18 16.64 -1.03
CA GLN A 315 -17.49 16.37 -0.43
C GLN A 315 -17.62 17.14 0.89
N PRO A 316 -18.46 18.19 0.99
CA PRO A 316 -18.43 19.14 2.11
C PRO A 316 -18.91 18.56 3.45
N LEU A 317 -19.70 17.48 3.44
CA LEU A 317 -20.28 16.87 4.65
C LEU A 317 -19.62 15.53 5.03
N ALA A 318 -18.41 15.28 4.53
CA ALA A 318 -17.66 14.06 4.83
C ALA A 318 -16.58 14.30 5.89
N THR A 319 -16.18 13.23 6.57
CA THR A 319 -14.96 13.22 7.40
C THR A 319 -13.74 13.11 6.50
N TYR A 320 -12.67 13.85 6.84
CA TYR A 320 -11.40 13.81 6.13
C TYR A 320 -10.26 13.44 7.07
N THR A 321 -9.31 12.66 6.54
CA THR A 321 -8.02 12.36 7.19
C THR A 321 -7.10 13.59 7.14
N GLU A 322 -5.97 13.54 7.85
CA GLU A 322 -4.92 14.56 7.78
C GLU A 322 -4.20 14.61 6.41
N THR A 323 -4.30 13.56 5.61
CA THR A 323 -3.88 13.54 4.20
C THR A 323 -4.89 14.21 3.28
N GLY A 324 -6.05 14.65 3.79
CA GLY A 324 -7.10 15.28 3.02
C GLY A 324 -7.97 14.30 2.23
N TRP A 325 -7.95 13.01 2.59
CA TRP A 325 -8.73 11.96 1.94
C TRP A 325 -10.09 11.76 2.59
N GLU A 326 -11.13 11.50 1.79
CA GLU A 326 -12.49 11.28 2.27
C GLU A 326 -12.59 9.93 2.97
N VAL A 327 -13.14 9.88 4.18
CA VAL A 327 -13.48 8.63 4.85
C VAL A 327 -14.77 8.07 4.25
N TYR A 328 -14.63 7.11 3.33
CA TYR A 328 -15.77 6.54 2.60
C TYR A 328 -15.67 5.02 2.46
N ALA A 329 -16.16 4.28 3.45
CA ALA A 329 -16.04 2.81 3.49
C ALA A 329 -16.79 2.09 2.35
N LYS A 330 -17.90 2.65 1.86
CA LYS A 330 -18.62 2.06 0.71
C LYS A 330 -17.75 1.99 -0.56
N GLY A 331 -16.80 2.91 -0.73
CA GLY A 331 -15.88 2.86 -1.86
C GLY A 331 -15.00 1.61 -1.84
N LEU A 332 -14.66 1.08 -0.66
CA LEU A 332 -13.95 -0.19 -0.54
C LEU A 332 -14.82 -1.34 -1.05
N SER A 333 -16.08 -1.39 -0.63
CA SER A 333 -17.03 -2.39 -1.10
C SER A 333 -17.17 -2.35 -2.62
N ASP A 334 -17.41 -1.16 -3.18
CA ASP A 334 -17.59 -0.96 -4.62
C ASP A 334 -16.32 -1.37 -5.41
N THR A 335 -15.14 -1.12 -4.84
CA THR A 335 -13.86 -1.52 -5.42
C THR A 335 -13.70 -3.04 -5.45
N LEU A 336 -13.94 -3.71 -4.33
CA LEU A 336 -13.80 -5.17 -4.23
C LEU A 336 -14.81 -5.90 -5.11
N GLU A 337 -16.06 -5.44 -5.13
CA GLU A 337 -17.11 -5.95 -6.02
C GLU A 337 -16.75 -5.72 -7.51
N TRP A 338 -16.18 -4.56 -7.86
CA TRP A 338 -15.73 -4.29 -9.22
C TRP A 338 -14.60 -5.24 -9.65
N VAL A 339 -13.58 -5.43 -8.80
CA VAL A 339 -12.47 -6.36 -9.09
C VAL A 339 -13.02 -7.77 -9.29
N ALA A 340 -13.89 -8.22 -8.39
CA ALA A 340 -14.49 -9.53 -8.47
C ALA A 340 -15.31 -9.74 -9.75
N ALA A 341 -16.18 -8.78 -10.07
CA ALA A 341 -17.05 -8.87 -11.25
C ALA A 341 -16.25 -8.81 -12.56
N ARG A 342 -15.22 -7.97 -12.65
CA ARG A 342 -14.46 -7.75 -13.89
C ARG A 342 -13.44 -8.84 -14.16
N TYR A 343 -12.75 -9.31 -13.13
CA TYR A 343 -11.57 -10.17 -13.29
C TYR A 343 -11.79 -11.62 -12.84
N GLY A 344 -13.06 -12.02 -12.67
CA GLY A 344 -13.43 -13.42 -12.39
C GLY A 344 -13.20 -13.83 -10.93
N ASN A 345 -13.43 -12.92 -9.99
CA ASN A 345 -13.35 -13.13 -8.54
C ASN A 345 -12.03 -13.80 -8.08
N PRO A 346 -10.87 -13.21 -8.42
CA PRO A 346 -9.59 -13.73 -7.94
C PRO A 346 -9.51 -13.62 -6.40
N PRO A 347 -8.66 -14.43 -5.73
CA PRO A 347 -8.39 -14.24 -4.32
C PRO A 347 -7.88 -12.83 -4.01
N LEU A 348 -8.54 -12.14 -3.08
CA LEU A 348 -8.20 -10.78 -2.68
C LEU A 348 -7.66 -10.73 -1.27
N TYR A 349 -6.60 -9.95 -1.07
CA TYR A 349 -6.15 -9.51 0.24
C TYR A 349 -6.21 -7.99 0.29
N ILE A 350 -6.80 -7.41 1.33
CA ILE A 350 -6.61 -5.99 1.59
C ILE A 350 -5.22 -5.86 2.19
N THR A 351 -4.24 -5.50 1.38
CA THR A 351 -2.83 -5.46 1.78
C THR A 351 -2.43 -4.17 2.47
N GLU A 352 -3.24 -3.12 2.30
CA GLU A 352 -3.19 -1.88 3.06
C GLU A 352 -4.58 -1.24 3.15
N ASN A 353 -4.96 -0.83 4.35
CA ASN A 353 -6.08 0.08 4.60
C ASN A 353 -5.88 0.75 5.95
N GLY A 354 -6.09 2.06 6.03
CA GLY A 354 -5.92 2.82 7.26
C GLY A 354 -6.10 4.32 7.07
N ALA A 355 -5.82 5.09 8.12
CA ALA A 355 -6.07 6.52 8.10
C ALA A 355 -5.08 7.30 8.96
N ALA A 356 -4.61 8.43 8.42
CA ALA A 356 -3.89 9.45 9.16
C ALA A 356 -4.86 10.40 9.88
N PHE A 357 -4.76 10.45 11.19
CA PHE A 357 -5.37 11.46 12.04
C PHE A 357 -4.31 12.02 12.97
N PHE A 358 -4.55 13.21 13.51
CA PHE A 358 -3.64 13.82 14.46
C PHE A 358 -3.50 12.92 15.70
N ASP A 359 -2.27 12.57 16.01
CA ASP A 359 -1.86 12.00 17.30
C ASP A 359 -0.73 12.89 17.86
N PRO A 360 -0.69 13.16 19.18
CA PRO A 360 0.36 13.98 19.78
C PRO A 360 1.74 13.32 19.61
N PRO A 361 2.83 14.10 19.52
CA PRO A 361 4.19 13.56 19.32
C PRO A 361 4.71 12.75 20.53
N VAL A 362 4.08 12.89 21.69
CA VAL A 362 4.38 12.17 22.94
C VAL A 362 3.08 11.59 23.46
N ALA A 363 3.10 10.32 23.87
CA ALA A 363 1.96 9.70 24.50
C ALA A 363 1.70 10.31 25.89
N GLU A 364 0.45 10.62 26.18
CA GLU A 364 0.05 11.17 27.49
C GLU A 364 -0.46 10.03 28.37
N GLY A 365 0.12 9.88 29.57
CA GLY A 365 -0.26 8.81 30.49
C GLY A 365 -0.03 7.39 29.94
N GLY A 366 0.93 7.22 29.02
CA GLY A 366 1.25 5.93 28.40
C GLY A 366 0.22 5.46 27.37
N ARG A 367 -0.63 6.35 26.87
CA ARG A 367 -1.69 6.02 25.91
C ARG A 367 -1.83 7.09 24.83
N VAL A 368 -2.35 6.68 23.67
CA VAL A 368 -2.73 7.58 22.58
C VAL A 368 -4.18 7.28 22.20
N HIS A 369 -5.04 8.27 22.36
CA HIS A 369 -6.47 8.16 22.10
C HIS A 369 -6.78 8.62 20.67
N ASP A 370 -7.10 7.68 19.79
CA ASP A 370 -7.35 7.93 18.37
C ASP A 370 -8.73 7.47 17.87
N PRO A 371 -9.82 8.04 18.41
CA PRO A 371 -11.18 7.54 18.18
C PRO A 371 -11.63 7.61 16.71
N LEU A 372 -11.11 8.56 15.92
CA LEU A 372 -11.41 8.65 14.50
C LEU A 372 -10.78 7.50 13.71
N ARG A 373 -9.60 7.02 14.13
CA ARG A 373 -8.93 5.87 13.51
C ARG A 373 -9.66 4.56 13.86
N VAL A 374 -10.12 4.42 15.11
CA VAL A 374 -11.01 3.31 15.52
C VAL A 374 -12.29 3.29 14.68
N ASP A 375 -12.97 4.42 14.53
CA ASP A 375 -14.19 4.54 13.72
C ASP A 375 -13.94 4.23 12.23
N TYR A 376 -12.80 4.68 11.69
CA TYR A 376 -12.38 4.33 10.33
C TYR A 376 -12.28 2.80 10.15
N TYR A 377 -11.53 2.11 11.02
CA TYR A 377 -11.37 0.66 10.95
C TYR A 377 -12.71 -0.06 11.12
N GLN A 378 -13.53 0.33 12.09
CA GLN A 378 -14.85 -0.26 12.29
C GLN A 378 -15.72 -0.18 11.03
N LYS A 379 -15.76 0.97 10.35
CA LYS A 379 -16.55 1.16 9.13
C LYS A 379 -16.03 0.33 7.96
N HIS A 380 -14.71 0.32 7.73
CA HIS A 380 -14.12 -0.40 6.60
C HIS A 380 -14.16 -1.92 6.78
N LEU A 381 -13.95 -2.42 8.00
CA LEU A 381 -14.07 -3.85 8.29
C LEU A 381 -15.51 -4.37 8.09
N ARG A 382 -16.52 -3.59 8.50
CA ARG A 382 -17.92 -3.92 8.20
C ARG A 382 -18.19 -3.95 6.70
N ALA A 383 -17.67 -2.97 5.96
CA ALA A 383 -17.80 -2.90 4.50
C ALA A 383 -17.15 -4.11 3.79
N ILE A 384 -16.02 -4.62 4.31
CA ILE A 384 -15.38 -5.85 3.82
C ILE A 384 -16.26 -7.07 4.11
N HIS A 385 -16.76 -7.18 5.34
CA HIS A 385 -17.64 -8.30 5.71
C HIS A 385 -18.89 -8.34 4.80
N GLU A 386 -19.51 -7.20 4.53
CA GLU A 386 -20.67 -7.11 3.64
C GLU A 386 -20.38 -7.64 2.22
N VAL A 387 -19.20 -7.38 1.65
CA VAL A 387 -18.86 -7.91 0.31
C VAL A 387 -18.50 -9.39 0.33
N ILE A 388 -17.90 -9.90 1.42
CA ILE A 388 -17.68 -11.34 1.62
C ILE A 388 -19.03 -12.07 1.62
N GLN A 389 -20.04 -11.53 2.31
CA GLN A 389 -21.39 -12.10 2.33
C GLN A 389 -22.06 -12.09 0.94
N LYS A 390 -21.63 -11.23 0.02
CA LYS A 390 -22.07 -11.21 -1.39
C LYS A 390 -21.26 -12.15 -2.29
N GLY A 391 -20.28 -12.89 -1.74
CA GLY A 391 -19.50 -13.90 -2.46
C GLY A 391 -18.17 -13.42 -3.03
N VAL A 392 -17.69 -12.23 -2.68
CA VAL A 392 -16.35 -11.77 -3.06
C VAL A 392 -15.29 -12.57 -2.27
N ASP A 393 -14.29 -13.15 -2.95
CA ASP A 393 -13.24 -13.99 -2.34
C ASP A 393 -12.16 -13.12 -1.64
N VAL A 394 -12.51 -12.54 -0.49
CA VAL A 394 -11.57 -11.79 0.35
C VAL A 394 -11.03 -12.69 1.47
N ARG A 395 -9.70 -12.83 1.51
CA ARG A 395 -9.00 -13.81 2.38
C ARG A 395 -8.19 -13.20 3.51
N GLY A 396 -7.99 -11.89 3.53
CA GLY A 396 -7.28 -11.25 4.63
C GLY A 396 -7.26 -9.73 4.58
N TYR A 397 -6.80 -9.13 5.68
CA TYR A 397 -6.74 -7.71 5.90
C TYR A 397 -5.45 -7.32 6.64
N CYS A 398 -4.74 -6.33 6.12
CA CYS A 398 -3.57 -5.72 6.74
C CYS A 398 -3.84 -4.25 7.04
N ALA A 399 -3.78 -3.87 8.32
CA ALA A 399 -3.84 -2.47 8.72
C ALA A 399 -2.61 -1.71 8.19
N TRP A 400 -2.84 -0.57 7.52
CA TRP A 400 -1.80 0.41 7.24
C TRP A 400 -1.84 1.51 8.31
N SER A 401 -0.90 1.55 9.25
CA SER A 401 0.34 0.75 9.33
C SER A 401 0.53 0.18 10.72
N LEU A 402 1.50 -0.73 10.88
CA LEU A 402 1.88 -1.19 12.22
C LEU A 402 2.36 -0.01 13.07
N LEU A 403 3.35 0.74 12.56
CA LEU A 403 4.02 1.83 13.26
C LEU A 403 3.74 3.17 12.55
N ASP A 404 3.60 4.25 13.33
CA ASP A 404 3.85 5.59 12.80
C ASP A 404 5.24 5.61 12.14
N ASN A 405 5.31 6.19 10.95
CA ASN A 405 6.47 6.05 10.08
C ASN A 405 6.68 7.31 9.22
N LEU A 406 7.70 7.31 8.37
CA LEU A 406 7.94 8.39 7.41
C LEU A 406 6.90 8.30 6.27
N GLU A 407 5.94 9.21 6.21
CA GLU A 407 4.94 9.27 5.12
C GLU A 407 5.52 9.98 3.89
N TRP A 408 6.54 9.38 3.30
CA TRP A 408 7.12 9.80 2.02
C TRP A 408 7.43 11.32 1.99
N ALA A 409 6.92 12.06 1.00
CA ALA A 409 7.09 13.50 0.88
C ALA A 409 6.46 14.32 2.02
N HIS A 410 5.54 13.74 2.79
CA HIS A 410 4.94 14.39 3.96
C HIS A 410 5.77 14.26 5.25
N GLY A 411 6.90 13.56 5.21
CA GLY A 411 7.75 13.37 6.38
C GLY A 411 7.03 12.63 7.51
N PHE A 412 7.37 12.94 8.76
CA PHE A 412 6.74 12.34 9.95
C PHE A 412 5.40 13.01 10.34
N SER A 413 4.90 13.94 9.53
CA SER A 413 3.72 14.76 9.84
C SER A 413 2.37 14.05 9.64
N LYS A 414 2.36 12.81 9.13
CA LYS A 414 1.16 12.01 8.89
C LYS A 414 1.34 10.66 9.59
N ARG A 415 0.49 10.41 10.59
CA ARG A 415 0.60 9.24 11.47
C ARG A 415 -0.45 8.19 11.11
N PHE A 416 -0.04 7.12 10.43
CA PHE A 416 -0.93 6.01 10.05
C PHE A 416 -0.93 4.84 11.05
N GLY A 417 0.05 4.79 11.96
CA GLY A 417 0.28 3.63 12.80
C GLY A 417 -0.87 3.32 13.73
N ILE A 418 -1.14 2.04 13.95
CA ILE A 418 -1.89 1.58 15.13
C ILE A 418 -1.01 1.58 16.39
N VAL A 419 0.31 1.64 16.20
CA VAL A 419 1.31 1.88 17.24
C VAL A 419 1.93 3.27 17.01
N HIS A 420 1.84 4.12 18.02
CA HIS A 420 2.50 5.41 18.05
C HIS A 420 4.02 5.24 18.17
N VAL A 421 4.78 6.05 17.44
CA VAL A 421 6.24 6.14 17.57
C VAL A 421 6.60 7.57 17.98
N ASN A 422 7.24 7.70 19.13
CA ASN A 422 7.93 8.93 19.50
C ASN A 422 9.27 8.96 18.75
N PHE A 423 9.36 9.70 17.65
CA PHE A 423 10.56 9.72 16.80
C PHE A 423 11.81 10.27 17.50
N ALA A 424 11.65 11.05 18.58
CA ALA A 424 12.76 11.57 19.37
C ALA A 424 13.37 10.52 20.32
N THR A 425 12.55 9.64 20.91
CA THR A 425 12.99 8.64 21.90
C THR A 425 12.98 7.21 21.38
N GLN A 426 12.37 7.00 20.21
CA GLN A 426 12.07 5.69 19.61
C GLN A 426 11.13 4.82 20.46
N GLU A 427 10.43 5.41 21.43
CA GLU A 427 9.40 4.72 22.23
C GLU A 427 8.18 4.37 21.37
N ARG A 428 7.67 3.15 21.56
CA ARG A 428 6.44 2.65 20.94
C ARG A 428 5.31 2.63 21.97
N THR A 429 4.13 3.09 21.59
CA THR A 429 2.93 3.07 22.44
C THR A 429 1.73 2.56 21.63
N LEU A 430 1.06 1.50 22.10
CA LEU A 430 -0.18 1.04 21.45
C LEU A 430 -1.26 2.14 21.54
N LYS A 431 -1.86 2.48 20.40
CA LYS A 431 -3.01 3.41 20.34
C LYS A 431 -4.30 2.68 20.65
N ASP A 432 -5.39 3.41 20.88
CA ASP A 432 -6.73 2.81 21.03
C ASP A 432 -7.13 1.97 19.82
N SER A 433 -6.71 2.34 18.61
CA SER A 433 -6.87 1.54 17.40
C SER A 433 -6.15 0.19 17.44
N ALA A 434 -4.96 0.06 18.03
CA ALA A 434 -4.31 -1.23 18.23
C ALA A 434 -5.08 -2.11 19.22
N TYR A 435 -5.58 -1.54 20.32
CA TYR A 435 -6.41 -2.28 21.27
C TYR A 435 -7.72 -2.75 20.64
N PHE A 436 -8.39 -1.89 19.88
CA PHE A 436 -9.58 -2.25 19.12
C PHE A 436 -9.29 -3.37 18.11
N TYR A 437 -8.20 -3.24 17.35
CA TYR A 437 -7.83 -4.23 16.34
C TYR A 437 -7.47 -5.59 16.97
N ARG A 438 -6.82 -5.60 18.14
CA ARG A 438 -6.59 -6.83 18.93
C ARG A 438 -7.91 -7.55 19.25
N GLU A 439 -8.94 -6.82 19.68
CA GLU A 439 -10.25 -7.42 19.96
C GLU A 439 -10.93 -7.92 18.67
N VAL A 440 -10.79 -7.20 17.55
CA VAL A 440 -11.27 -7.68 16.23
C VAL A 440 -10.64 -9.01 15.89
N ILE A 441 -9.33 -9.15 16.04
CA ILE A 441 -8.61 -10.38 15.72
C ILE A 441 -9.03 -11.51 16.67
N ALA A 442 -9.03 -11.25 17.97
CA ALA A 442 -9.37 -12.24 18.99
C ALA A 442 -10.80 -12.79 18.84
N THR A 443 -11.72 -11.95 18.37
CA THR A 443 -13.12 -12.31 18.14
C THR A 443 -13.42 -12.69 16.69
N ASN A 444 -12.41 -12.70 15.81
CA ASN A 444 -12.56 -12.87 14.37
C ASN A 444 -13.69 -12.01 13.75
N GLY A 445 -13.81 -10.77 14.24
CA GLY A 445 -14.79 -9.78 13.81
C GLY A 445 -16.05 -9.64 14.68
N ALA A 446 -16.36 -10.57 15.60
CA ALA A 446 -17.61 -10.52 16.35
C ALA A 446 -17.77 -9.27 17.25
N VAL A 447 -16.66 -8.66 17.68
CA VAL A 447 -16.68 -7.38 18.41
C VAL A 447 -17.34 -6.26 17.59
N LEU A 448 -17.39 -6.40 16.26
CA LEU A 448 -18.00 -5.41 15.38
C LEU A 448 -19.52 -5.34 15.58
N ASP A 449 -20.22 -6.37 16.08
CA ASP A 449 -21.69 -6.33 16.27
C ASP A 449 -22.15 -5.40 17.40
N GLY A 450 -21.34 -5.26 18.44
CA GLY A 450 -21.73 -4.71 19.74
C GLY A 450 -21.59 -3.19 19.89
N VAL A 451 -21.14 -2.47 18.86
CA VAL A 451 -20.97 -1.02 18.92
C VAL A 451 -22.09 -0.37 18.10
N PRO A 452 -23.16 0.17 18.74
CA PRO A 452 -24.14 0.95 18.01
C PRO A 452 -23.44 2.15 17.37
N ALA A 453 -23.82 2.51 16.14
CA ALA A 453 -23.68 3.89 15.69
C ALA A 453 -24.26 4.75 16.82
N ARG A 454 -23.41 5.56 17.48
CA ARG A 454 -23.75 6.20 18.77
C ARG A 454 -25.20 6.73 18.77
N PRO A 455 -26.01 6.40 19.79
CA PRO A 455 -27.32 7.03 19.93
C PRO A 455 -27.15 8.54 20.10
N SER A 456 -28.06 9.30 19.49
CA SER A 456 -28.23 10.73 19.77
C SER A 456 -28.48 10.94 21.27
N ALA A 457 -27.52 11.51 21.98
CA ALA A 457 -27.72 12.02 23.33
C ALA A 457 -27.35 13.50 23.36
N TRP A 458 -28.23 14.33 22.78
CA TRP A 458 -28.47 15.68 23.25
C TRP A 458 -29.81 15.67 23.99
N SER A 459 -29.80 15.18 25.23
CA SER A 459 -30.83 15.53 26.21
C SER A 459 -30.24 16.59 27.14
N GLY A 460 -30.13 17.80 26.61
CA GLY A 460 -29.72 19.00 27.33
C GLY A 460 -30.81 20.06 27.27
N ALA A 461 -31.99 19.74 27.79
CA ALA A 461 -33.00 20.74 28.11
C ALA A 461 -32.87 21.10 29.59
N ALA A 462 -32.17 22.21 29.89
CA ALA A 462 -32.48 23.05 31.04
C ALA A 462 -31.82 24.43 30.92
N MET A 463 -32.70 25.44 30.91
CA MET A 463 -32.53 26.79 31.47
C MET A 463 -31.52 27.75 30.85
N TRP A 464 -32.03 28.61 29.95
CA TRP A 464 -31.96 30.05 30.18
C TRP A 464 -33.35 30.64 30.00
N ARG A 465 -33.96 31.06 31.11
CA ARG A 465 -35.04 32.05 31.16
C ARG A 465 -34.41 33.38 31.59
N GLU A 466 -34.98 34.43 31.02
CA GLU A 466 -34.71 35.88 31.17
C GLU A 466 -33.60 36.46 30.29
#